data_AF-A0A0C3FRY7-F1
#
_entry.id   AF-A0A0C3FRY7-F1
#
_cell.length_a   1.000
_cell.length_b   1.000
_cell.length_c   1.000
_cell.angle_alpha   90.00
_cell.angle_beta   90.00
_cell.angle_gamma   90.00
#
_symmetry.space_group_name_H-M   'P 1'
#
loop_
_entity.id
_entity.type
_entity.pdbx_description
1 polymer ?
#
loop_
_entity_poly.entity_id
_entity_poly.type
_entity_poly.pdbx_seq_one_letter_code
_entity_poly.pdbx_strand_id
1 'polypeptide(L)'
;MDDPQKHAHQQAHTEPDSKPVIRRDESFYFVDIVFLVEGCLFKVPRAYFERDSEVFCALFQLPLAQDTPIEGSSDQKPLRLEGIKEDDFRQLLRVMYPRHAGQQDVMSAMEWTSVLKLSTMWNFEDLRDLAIHNMTQLSLDPVERAALASEYNIDEWLLPALNELAQREEPIGIEEANRLGWETALQIAAVRESFIAWNEKVAFGPRGARKQIDFTGRIRAILDIQ
;
A
#
# COMPACT_ATOMS: atom_id res chain seq x y z
N MET A 1 6.35 -45.73 -88.87
CA MET A 1 7.21 -44.82 -88.09
C MET A 1 6.30 -43.79 -87.43
N ASP A 2 5.33 -44.20 -86.62
CA ASP A 2 5.40 -44.81 -85.27
C ASP A 2 5.58 -43.78 -84.15
N ASP A 3 4.42 -43.49 -83.53
CA ASP A 3 4.11 -43.35 -82.10
C ASP A 3 4.54 -42.12 -81.24
N PRO A 4 3.76 -41.77 -80.19
CA PRO A 4 3.36 -40.41 -79.84
C PRO A 4 3.56 -40.13 -78.33
N GLN A 5 2.99 -39.02 -77.84
CA GLN A 5 2.64 -38.73 -76.44
C GLN A 5 3.72 -38.85 -75.36
N LYS A 6 3.99 -37.70 -74.71
CA LYS A 6 3.76 -37.61 -73.26
C LYS A 6 3.41 -36.18 -72.85
N HIS A 7 2.15 -36.03 -72.44
CA HIS A 7 1.70 -35.01 -71.51
C HIS A 7 2.62 -34.95 -70.29
N ALA A 8 2.87 -33.76 -69.75
CA ALA A 8 2.52 -33.46 -68.37
C ALA A 8 2.93 -32.03 -67.98
N HIS A 9 1.90 -31.25 -67.65
CA HIS A 9 1.85 -30.38 -66.47
C HIS A 9 2.96 -29.33 -66.31
N GLN A 10 2.59 -28.11 -66.72
CA GLN A 10 2.81 -26.91 -65.92
C GLN A 10 2.75 -27.25 -64.43
N GLN A 11 3.92 -27.34 -63.80
CA GLN A 11 4.02 -27.12 -62.37
C GLN A 11 4.21 -25.62 -62.19
N ALA A 12 3.09 -24.92 -62.08
CA ALA A 12 3.04 -23.77 -61.20
C ALA A 12 3.55 -24.27 -59.84
N HIS A 13 4.78 -23.92 -59.49
CA HIS A 13 5.18 -23.89 -58.09
C HIS A 13 4.38 -22.75 -57.46
N THR A 14 3.15 -23.09 -57.06
CA THR A 14 2.42 -22.36 -56.04
C THR A 14 3.22 -22.54 -54.77
N GLU A 15 4.08 -21.56 -54.46
CA GLU A 15 4.64 -21.43 -53.12
C GLU A 15 3.47 -21.45 -52.14
N PRO A 16 3.48 -22.32 -51.12
CA PRO A 16 2.43 -22.30 -50.13
C PRO A 16 2.62 -21.02 -49.32
N ASP A 17 1.70 -20.08 -49.53
CA ASP A 17 1.46 -18.87 -48.73
C ASP A 17 1.12 -19.28 -47.28
N SER A 18 2.14 -19.77 -46.58
CA SER A 18 2.06 -20.25 -45.22
C SER A 18 2.20 -19.02 -44.35
N LYS A 19 1.06 -18.44 -43.96
CA LYS A 19 1.01 -17.33 -43.01
C LYS A 19 1.91 -17.67 -41.80
N PRO A 20 2.81 -16.77 -41.39
CA PRO A 20 3.73 -17.05 -40.30
C PRO A 20 2.94 -17.39 -39.03
N VAL A 21 3.32 -18.48 -38.36
CA VAL A 21 2.74 -18.87 -37.07
C VAL A 21 3.26 -17.90 -36.01
N ILE A 22 2.49 -16.85 -35.73
CA ILE A 22 2.77 -15.89 -34.68
C ILE A 22 2.49 -16.56 -33.33
N ARG A 23 3.50 -16.64 -32.46
CA ARG A 23 3.37 -17.15 -31.09
C ARG A 23 3.44 -15.99 -30.11
N ARG A 24 2.65 -16.09 -29.05
CA ARG A 24 2.73 -15.18 -27.89
C ARG A 24 3.82 -15.72 -26.97
N ASP A 25 4.63 -14.81 -26.46
CA ASP A 25 5.66 -15.15 -25.48
C ASP A 25 5.02 -15.43 -24.11
N GLU A 26 5.52 -16.42 -23.39
CA GLU A 26 4.95 -16.82 -22.09
C GLU A 26 5.33 -15.84 -20.96
N SER A 27 6.44 -15.11 -21.10
CA SER A 27 6.97 -14.21 -20.08
C SER A 27 6.61 -12.74 -20.32
N PHE A 28 6.43 -12.35 -21.58
CA PHE A 28 6.27 -10.95 -22.00
C PHE A 28 4.99 -10.68 -22.80
N TYR A 29 3.97 -11.55 -22.69
CA TYR A 29 2.62 -11.29 -23.21
C TYR A 29 1.62 -11.10 -22.06
N PHE A 30 1.58 -9.89 -21.52
CA PHE A 30 0.79 -9.57 -20.33
C PHE A 30 -0.71 -9.53 -20.61
N VAL A 31 -1.49 -9.91 -19.59
CA VAL A 31 -2.93 -9.64 -19.52
C VAL A 31 -3.12 -8.36 -18.73
N ASP A 32 -3.79 -7.38 -19.33
CA ASP A 32 -4.08 -6.11 -18.69
C ASP A 32 -5.42 -6.15 -17.94
N ILE A 33 -5.55 -5.24 -16.98
CA ILE A 33 -6.80 -4.89 -16.33
C ILE A 33 -7.01 -3.38 -16.39
N VAL A 34 -8.27 -2.95 -16.56
CA VAL A 34 -8.66 -1.54 -16.57
C VAL A 34 -9.43 -1.21 -15.28
N PHE A 35 -8.91 -0.30 -14.48
CA PHE A 35 -9.56 0.25 -13.30
C PHE A 35 -10.19 1.61 -13.59
N LEU A 36 -11.30 1.92 -12.91
CA LEU A 36 -11.89 3.25 -12.88
C LEU A 36 -11.91 3.77 -11.44
N VAL A 37 -11.21 4.89 -11.20
CA VAL A 37 -11.08 5.53 -9.89
C VAL A 37 -11.37 7.03 -10.03
N GLU A 38 -12.37 7.55 -9.31
CA GLU A 38 -12.84 8.96 -9.38
C GLU A 38 -13.08 9.51 -10.81
N GLY A 39 -13.34 8.65 -11.79
CA GLY A 39 -13.54 9.05 -13.18
C GLY A 39 -12.30 8.94 -14.07
N CYS A 40 -11.15 8.56 -13.51
CA CYS A 40 -9.91 8.31 -14.24
C CYS A 40 -9.72 6.81 -14.53
N LEU A 41 -9.36 6.48 -15.76
CA LEU A 41 -9.07 5.10 -16.18
C LEU A 41 -7.58 4.80 -16.05
N PHE A 42 -7.27 3.67 -15.41
CA PHE A 42 -5.91 3.15 -15.27
C PHE A 42 -5.83 1.77 -15.91
N LYS A 43 -4.92 1.58 -16.86
CA LYS A 43 -4.69 0.29 -17.51
C LYS A 43 -3.32 -0.24 -17.16
N VAL A 44 -3.27 -1.40 -16.48
CA VAL A 44 -2.04 -1.96 -15.91
C VAL A 44 -2.01 -3.49 -16.02
N PRO A 45 -0.84 -4.14 -15.95
CA PRO A 45 -0.75 -5.60 -15.94
C PRO A 45 -1.48 -6.21 -14.74
N ARG A 46 -2.42 -7.13 -15.00
CA ARG A 46 -3.22 -7.81 -13.98
C ARG A 46 -2.40 -8.68 -13.03
N ALA A 47 -1.27 -9.23 -13.52
CA ALA A 47 -0.50 -10.24 -12.81
C ALA A 47 -0.06 -9.83 -11.40
N TYR A 48 0.31 -8.57 -11.18
CA TYR A 48 0.73 -8.08 -9.86
C TYR A 48 -0.44 -8.04 -8.87
N PHE A 49 -1.61 -7.59 -9.31
CA PHE A 49 -2.81 -7.59 -8.47
C PHE A 49 -3.25 -9.01 -8.09
N GLU A 50 -3.19 -9.93 -9.04
CA GLU A 50 -3.59 -11.33 -8.83
C GLU A 50 -2.61 -12.13 -7.97
N ARG A 51 -1.31 -11.83 -8.06
CA ARG A 51 -0.26 -12.53 -7.31
C ARG A 51 -0.05 -11.95 -5.92
N ASP A 52 0.01 -10.62 -5.81
CA ASP A 52 0.53 -9.94 -4.62
C ASP A 52 -0.60 -9.41 -3.71
N SER A 53 -1.87 -9.50 -4.11
CA SER A 53 -3.03 -9.16 -3.28
C SER A 53 -4.00 -10.33 -3.17
N GLU A 54 -4.25 -10.74 -1.94
CA GLU A 54 -5.24 -11.78 -1.63
C GLU A 54 -6.65 -11.35 -2.04
N VAL A 55 -6.99 -10.07 -1.83
CA VAL A 55 -8.30 -9.50 -2.14
C VAL A 55 -8.56 -9.56 -3.65
N PHE A 56 -7.60 -9.12 -4.46
CA PHE A 56 -7.74 -9.15 -5.92
C PHE A 56 -7.66 -10.57 -6.47
N CYS A 57 -6.81 -11.43 -5.91
CA CYS A 57 -6.78 -12.86 -6.24
C CYS A 57 -8.16 -13.50 -6.05
N ALA A 58 -8.79 -13.30 -4.89
CA ALA A 58 -10.12 -13.80 -4.59
C ALA A 58 -11.18 -13.19 -5.52
N LEU A 59 -11.14 -11.88 -5.75
CA LEU A 59 -12.05 -11.16 -6.65
C LEU A 59 -12.03 -11.77 -8.06
N PHE A 60 -10.84 -12.09 -8.57
CA PHE A 60 -10.67 -12.62 -9.91
C PHE A 60 -11.04 -14.10 -10.06
N GLN A 61 -11.20 -14.84 -8.96
CA GLN A 61 -11.66 -16.22 -8.95
C GLN A 61 -13.19 -16.35 -8.85
N LEU A 62 -13.91 -15.26 -8.63
CA LEU A 62 -15.36 -15.30 -8.49
C LEU A 62 -16.03 -15.80 -9.78
N PRO A 63 -16.98 -16.75 -9.69
CA PRO A 63 -17.67 -17.27 -10.86
C PRO A 63 -18.53 -16.18 -11.49
N LEU A 64 -18.28 -15.91 -12.77
CA LEU A 64 -19.08 -14.98 -13.54
C LEU A 64 -20.38 -15.66 -13.97
N ALA A 65 -21.47 -14.88 -13.97
CA ALA A 65 -22.70 -15.32 -14.61
C ALA A 65 -22.43 -15.53 -16.11
N GLN A 66 -23.05 -16.57 -16.67
CA GLN A 66 -22.96 -16.81 -18.12
C GLN A 66 -23.44 -15.54 -18.85
N ASP A 67 -22.65 -15.09 -19.82
CA ASP A 67 -22.88 -13.91 -20.66
C ASP A 67 -22.66 -12.51 -20.04
N THR A 68 -22.07 -12.39 -18.84
CA THR A 68 -21.62 -11.06 -18.37
C THR A 68 -20.18 -10.75 -18.77
N PRO A 69 -19.92 -9.60 -19.44
CA PRO A 69 -18.57 -9.15 -19.73
C PRO A 69 -17.74 -9.06 -18.44
N ILE A 70 -16.53 -9.63 -18.49
CA ILE A 70 -15.59 -9.64 -17.36
C ILE A 70 -15.31 -8.19 -16.94
N GLU A 71 -15.47 -7.88 -15.66
CA GLU A 71 -15.16 -6.56 -15.14
C GLU A 71 -13.65 -6.29 -15.21
N GLY A 72 -13.27 -5.09 -15.65
CA GLY A 72 -11.88 -4.71 -15.91
C GLY A 72 -11.34 -5.15 -17.26
N SER A 73 -12.15 -5.75 -18.13
CA SER A 73 -11.71 -6.24 -19.46
C SER A 73 -11.52 -5.14 -20.51
N SER A 74 -12.13 -3.97 -20.34
CA SER A 74 -12.05 -2.86 -21.30
C SER A 74 -12.44 -1.52 -20.69
N ASP A 75 -12.14 -0.43 -21.38
CA ASP A 75 -12.51 0.94 -20.98
C ASP A 75 -14.03 1.14 -20.85
N GLN A 76 -14.84 0.35 -21.57
CA GLN A 76 -16.31 0.37 -21.47
C GLN A 76 -16.85 -0.45 -20.29
N LYS A 77 -16.03 -1.37 -19.77
CA LYS A 77 -16.34 -2.20 -18.61
C LYS A 77 -15.14 -2.26 -17.66
N PRO A 78 -14.74 -1.13 -17.07
CA PRO A 78 -13.63 -1.09 -16.12
C PRO A 78 -14.05 -1.68 -14.78
N LEU A 79 -13.08 -2.11 -13.98
CA LEU A 79 -13.25 -2.47 -12.58
C LEU A 79 -13.31 -1.20 -11.74
N ARG A 80 -14.48 -0.92 -11.15
CA ARG A 80 -14.73 0.32 -10.43
C ARG A 80 -14.27 0.19 -8.98
N LEU A 81 -13.40 1.10 -8.55
CA LEU A 81 -12.95 1.18 -7.16
C LEU A 81 -13.66 2.34 -6.47
N GLU A 82 -14.72 2.03 -5.73
CA GLU A 82 -15.51 3.02 -5.00
C GLU A 82 -14.81 3.44 -3.69
N GLY A 83 -14.89 4.73 -3.35
CA GLY A 83 -14.30 5.27 -2.11
C GLY A 83 -12.77 5.47 -2.16
N ILE A 84 -12.13 5.20 -3.29
CA ILE A 84 -10.68 5.37 -3.48
C ILE A 84 -10.41 6.68 -4.22
N LYS A 85 -9.39 7.42 -3.78
CA LYS A 85 -8.92 8.63 -4.47
C LYS A 85 -8.04 8.27 -5.66
N GLU A 86 -8.17 8.99 -6.77
CA GLU A 86 -7.30 8.75 -7.93
C GLU A 86 -5.82 9.00 -7.63
N ASP A 87 -5.52 9.99 -6.78
CA ASP A 87 -4.18 10.27 -6.28
C ASP A 87 -3.63 9.10 -5.46
N ASP A 88 -4.43 8.57 -4.51
CA ASP A 88 -4.00 7.43 -3.69
C ASP A 88 -3.62 6.23 -4.56
N PHE A 89 -4.47 5.92 -5.54
CA PHE A 89 -4.26 4.81 -6.46
C PHE A 89 -3.02 5.03 -7.34
N ARG A 90 -2.80 6.25 -7.80
CA ARG A 90 -1.61 6.61 -8.60
C ARG A 90 -0.33 6.40 -7.81
N GLN A 91 -0.31 6.70 -6.51
CA GLN A 91 0.87 6.46 -5.66
C GLN A 91 1.16 4.97 -5.48
N LEU A 92 0.12 4.13 -5.29
CA LEU A 92 0.30 2.67 -5.26
C LEU A 92 0.90 2.16 -6.57
N LEU A 93 0.34 2.57 -7.72
CA LEU A 93 0.84 2.17 -9.04
C LEU A 93 2.27 2.64 -9.29
N ARG A 94 2.66 3.80 -8.78
CA ARG A 94 4.04 4.32 -8.89
C ARG A 94 5.06 3.41 -8.22
N VAL A 95 4.70 2.79 -7.11
CA VAL A 95 5.54 1.82 -6.39
C VAL A 95 5.52 0.46 -7.10
N MET A 96 4.36 0.01 -7.57
CA MET A 96 4.22 -1.28 -8.28
C MET A 96 4.93 -1.28 -9.64
N TYR A 97 4.92 -0.15 -10.35
CA TYR A 97 5.47 0.00 -11.69
C TYR A 97 6.46 1.17 -11.75
N PRO A 98 7.68 1.01 -11.20
CA PRO A 98 8.70 2.06 -11.24
C PRO A 98 9.05 2.44 -12.68
N ARG A 99 9.09 3.75 -12.96
CA ARG A 99 9.41 4.25 -14.32
C ARG A 99 10.85 3.98 -14.74
N HIS A 100 11.77 3.89 -13.77
CA HIS A 100 13.19 3.69 -14.02
C HIS A 100 13.67 2.47 -13.23
N ALA A 101 14.25 1.49 -13.92
CA ALA A 101 14.77 0.30 -13.29
C ALA A 101 15.83 0.66 -12.25
N GLY A 102 15.65 0.19 -11.01
CA GLY A 102 16.58 0.41 -9.91
C GLY A 102 16.52 1.79 -9.24
N GLN A 103 15.58 2.67 -9.63
CA GLN A 103 15.33 3.93 -8.93
C GLN A 103 13.92 3.92 -8.34
N GLN A 104 13.86 3.95 -7.01
CA GLN A 104 12.62 4.30 -6.32
C GLN A 104 12.49 5.82 -6.35
N ASP A 105 11.33 6.29 -6.81
CA ASP A 105 11.04 7.71 -6.79
C ASP A 105 11.03 8.22 -5.34
N VAL A 106 11.61 9.38 -5.09
CA VAL A 106 11.49 10.03 -3.77
C VAL A 106 10.03 10.42 -3.58
N MET A 107 9.41 9.87 -2.53
CA MET A 107 8.02 10.07 -2.17
C MET A 107 7.93 10.71 -0.78
N SER A 108 7.00 11.65 -0.63
CA SER A 108 6.67 12.31 0.62
C SER A 108 5.92 11.39 1.58
N ALA A 109 5.79 11.82 2.84
CA ALA A 109 5.01 11.09 3.84
C ALA A 109 3.56 10.85 3.39
N MET A 110 2.89 11.88 2.84
CA MET A 110 1.51 11.78 2.35
C MET A 110 1.37 10.76 1.21
N GLU A 111 2.34 10.74 0.30
CA GLU A 111 2.35 9.78 -0.81
C GLU A 111 2.56 8.35 -0.31
N TRP A 112 3.43 8.14 0.69
CA TRP A 112 3.59 6.83 1.32
C TRP A 112 2.38 6.42 2.17
N THR A 113 1.70 7.36 2.83
CA THR A 113 0.43 7.09 3.51
C THR A 113 -0.62 6.56 2.54
N SER A 114 -0.65 7.09 1.32
CA SER A 114 -1.54 6.59 0.26
C SER A 114 -1.25 5.12 -0.10
N VAL A 115 0.04 4.79 -0.24
CA VAL A 115 0.50 3.42 -0.51
C VAL A 115 0.13 2.50 0.67
N LEU A 116 0.47 2.91 1.89
CA LEU A 116 0.17 2.17 3.12
C LEU A 116 -1.33 1.89 3.27
N LYS A 117 -2.16 2.89 3.00
CA LYS A 117 -3.62 2.77 3.05
C LYS A 117 -4.15 1.71 2.10
N LEU A 118 -3.79 1.81 0.83
CA LEU A 118 -4.30 0.88 -0.19
C LEU A 118 -3.68 -0.51 -0.10
N SER A 119 -2.40 -0.60 0.27
CA SER A 119 -1.75 -1.90 0.49
C SER A 119 -2.35 -2.63 1.68
N THR A 120 -2.70 -1.91 2.75
CA THR A 120 -3.44 -2.50 3.88
C THR A 120 -4.86 -2.91 3.49
N MET A 121 -5.59 -2.05 2.77
CA MET A 121 -6.97 -2.32 2.36
C MET A 121 -7.10 -3.56 1.46
N TRP A 122 -6.10 -3.78 0.59
CA TRP A 122 -6.12 -4.86 -0.40
C TRP A 122 -5.18 -6.01 -0.06
N ASN A 123 -4.65 -6.07 1.16
CA ASN A 123 -3.70 -7.11 1.60
C ASN A 123 -2.51 -7.28 0.65
N PHE A 124 -1.87 -6.19 0.24
CA PHE A 124 -0.56 -6.23 -0.40
C PHE A 124 0.53 -6.19 0.68
N GLU A 125 0.87 -7.34 1.26
CA GLU A 125 1.83 -7.43 2.38
C GLU A 125 3.19 -6.81 2.04
N ASP A 126 3.80 -7.19 0.91
CA ASP A 126 5.10 -6.66 0.49
C ASP A 126 5.09 -5.14 0.29
N LEU A 127 4.00 -4.58 -0.27
CA LEU A 127 3.89 -3.13 -0.48
C LEU A 127 3.63 -2.39 0.84
N ARG A 128 2.91 -3.02 1.76
CA ARG A 128 2.69 -2.50 3.10
C ARG A 128 4.01 -2.42 3.87
N ASP A 129 4.78 -3.49 3.88
CA ASP A 129 6.10 -3.53 4.54
C ASP A 129 7.06 -2.52 3.91
N LEU A 130 7.04 -2.39 2.58
CA LEU A 130 7.84 -1.39 1.88
C LEU A 130 7.45 0.04 2.28
N ALA A 131 6.14 0.33 2.40
CA ALA A 131 5.66 1.64 2.82
C ALA A 131 6.11 1.96 4.26
N ILE A 132 5.92 1.01 5.19
CA ILE A 132 6.37 1.14 6.59
C ILE A 132 7.89 1.37 6.65
N HIS A 133 8.67 0.58 5.91
CA HIS A 133 10.12 0.74 5.88
C HIS A 133 10.54 2.14 5.43
N ASN A 134 10.00 2.64 4.31
CA ASN A 134 10.35 3.96 3.79
C ASN A 134 9.88 5.09 4.71
N MET A 135 8.67 4.99 5.26
CA MET A 135 8.14 5.97 6.21
C MET A 135 8.91 6.01 7.53
N THR A 136 9.47 4.89 7.98
CA THR A 136 10.36 4.86 9.17
C THR A 136 11.63 5.66 8.95
N GLN A 137 12.11 5.75 7.70
CA GLN A 137 13.25 6.61 7.35
C GLN A 137 12.86 8.09 7.26
N LEU A 138 11.56 8.40 7.17
CA LEU A 138 11.06 9.77 7.24
C LEU A 138 10.95 10.20 8.70
N SER A 139 11.38 11.43 8.98
CA SER A 139 11.21 12.04 10.31
C SER A 139 9.78 12.52 10.49
N LEU A 140 8.84 11.59 10.70
CA LEU A 140 7.44 11.90 10.98
C LEU A 140 7.27 12.57 12.34
N ASP A 141 6.27 13.46 12.43
CA ASP A 141 5.89 14.05 13.71
C ASP A 141 5.34 12.95 14.65
N PRO A 142 5.60 12.97 15.97
CA PRO A 142 5.18 11.90 16.87
C PRO A 142 3.66 11.68 16.94
N VAL A 143 2.87 12.73 16.76
CA VAL A 143 1.40 12.67 16.67
C VAL A 143 0.99 11.95 15.39
N GLU A 144 1.57 12.32 14.25
CA GLU A 144 1.33 11.65 12.97
C GLU A 144 1.72 10.19 13.01
N ARG A 145 2.92 9.89 13.53
CA ARG A 145 3.43 8.53 13.64
C ARG A 145 2.54 7.67 14.53
N ALA A 146 2.10 8.18 15.68
CA ALA A 146 1.18 7.47 16.57
C ALA A 146 -0.21 7.28 15.93
N ALA A 147 -0.74 8.30 15.24
CA ALA A 147 -2.04 8.22 14.55
C ALA A 147 -2.01 7.15 13.45
N LEU A 148 -0.99 7.18 12.58
CA LEU A 148 -0.81 6.17 11.53
C LEU A 148 -0.57 4.77 12.11
N ALA A 149 0.21 4.68 13.19
CA ALA A 149 0.47 3.41 13.85
C ALA A 149 -0.80 2.80 14.42
N SER A 150 -1.68 3.62 15.00
CA SER A 150 -2.97 3.16 15.50
C SER A 150 -3.93 2.81 14.36
N GLU A 151 -4.02 3.64 13.31
CA GLU A 151 -4.95 3.43 12.19
C GLU A 151 -4.60 2.17 11.39
N TYR A 152 -3.31 1.93 11.18
CA TYR A 152 -2.82 0.83 10.35
C TYR A 152 -2.26 -0.34 11.16
N ASN A 153 -2.37 -0.36 12.49
CA ASN A 153 -1.80 -1.39 13.38
C ASN A 153 -0.30 -1.63 13.15
N ILE A 154 0.53 -0.61 13.40
CA ILE A 154 1.99 -0.66 13.28
C ILE A 154 2.61 -0.56 14.69
N ASP A 155 2.73 -1.69 15.36
CA ASP A 155 3.14 -1.76 16.78
C ASP A 155 4.53 -1.15 17.03
N GLU A 156 5.45 -1.34 16.08
CA GLU A 156 6.83 -0.83 16.16
C GLU A 156 6.91 0.70 16.23
N TRP A 157 5.87 1.41 15.78
CA TRP A 157 5.81 2.87 15.79
C TRP A 157 5.03 3.42 16.98
N LEU A 158 4.00 2.69 17.41
CA LEU A 158 3.03 3.20 18.38
C LEU A 158 3.71 3.52 19.71
N LEU A 159 4.36 2.55 20.33
CA LEU A 159 4.94 2.71 21.66
C LEU A 159 6.06 3.77 21.71
N PRO A 160 7.03 3.80 20.76
CA PRO A 160 8.01 4.88 20.71
C PRO A 160 7.38 6.27 20.52
N ALA A 161 6.37 6.39 19.67
CA ALA A 161 5.69 7.66 19.42
C ALA A 161 4.96 8.18 20.67
N LEU A 162 4.23 7.30 21.36
CA LEU A 162 3.54 7.64 22.61
C LEU A 162 4.53 8.03 23.73
N ASN A 163 5.67 7.34 23.81
CA ASN A 163 6.70 7.66 24.78
C ASN A 163 7.30 9.05 24.53
N GLU A 164 7.54 9.39 23.26
CA GLU A 164 8.00 10.72 22.86
C GLU A 164 6.98 11.81 23.21
N LEU A 165 5.68 11.57 22.94
CA LEU A 165 4.59 12.47 23.32
C LEU A 165 4.46 12.66 24.84
N ALA A 166 4.70 11.60 25.62
CA ALA A 166 4.67 11.66 27.08
C ALA A 166 5.85 12.43 27.68
N GLN A 167 7.01 12.46 27.01
CA GLN A 167 8.21 13.17 27.45
C GLN A 167 8.21 14.66 27.10
N ARG A 168 7.41 15.07 26.11
CA ARG A 168 7.34 16.45 25.63
C ARG A 168 6.85 17.42 26.70
N GLU A 169 7.36 18.66 26.70
CA GLU A 169 6.92 19.70 27.64
C GLU A 169 5.53 20.24 27.27
N GLU A 170 5.25 20.40 25.97
CA GLU A 170 3.99 20.92 25.47
C GLU A 170 2.83 19.94 25.73
N PRO A 171 1.67 20.41 26.24
CA PRO A 171 0.47 19.60 26.38
C PRO A 171 -0.02 19.08 25.02
N ILE A 172 -0.89 18.05 25.04
CA ILE A 172 -1.58 17.63 23.81
C ILE A 172 -2.63 18.69 23.49
N GLY A 173 -2.52 19.30 22.30
CA GLY A 173 -3.49 20.27 21.80
C GLY A 173 -4.77 19.61 21.28
N ILE A 174 -5.82 20.41 21.08
CA ILE A 174 -7.10 19.92 20.52
C ILE A 174 -6.90 19.29 19.13
N GLU A 175 -6.10 19.92 18.27
CA GLU A 175 -5.82 19.39 16.92
C GLU A 175 -5.05 18.07 16.97
N GLU A 176 -4.10 17.93 17.90
CA GLU A 176 -3.35 16.69 18.10
C GLU A 176 -4.26 15.59 18.66
N ALA A 177 -5.18 15.93 19.58
CA ALA A 177 -6.18 15.00 20.11
C ALA A 177 -7.14 14.52 19.02
N ASN A 178 -7.55 15.39 18.09
CA ASN A 178 -8.37 15.00 16.95
C ASN A 178 -7.65 14.03 16.01
N ARG A 179 -6.32 14.18 15.84
CA ARG A 179 -5.50 13.29 15.01
C ARG A 179 -5.19 11.95 15.69
N LEU A 180 -4.86 11.96 16.98
CA LEU A 180 -4.55 10.76 17.77
C LEU A 180 -5.80 9.96 18.13
N GLY A 181 -6.96 10.61 18.19
CA GLY A 181 -8.12 10.12 18.91
C GLY A 181 -8.13 10.60 20.36
N TRP A 182 -9.31 11.03 20.82
CA TRP A 182 -9.49 11.59 22.16
C TRP A 182 -9.16 10.60 23.27
N GLU A 183 -9.41 9.31 23.07
CA GLU A 183 -9.08 8.27 24.04
C GLU A 183 -7.56 8.19 24.27
N THR A 184 -6.79 8.01 23.20
CA THR A 184 -5.32 7.95 23.27
C THR A 184 -4.73 9.25 23.82
N ALA A 185 -5.27 10.41 23.44
CA ALA A 185 -4.85 11.70 23.98
C ALA A 185 -5.05 11.80 25.50
N LEU A 186 -6.21 11.36 26.01
CA LEU A 186 -6.50 11.34 27.45
C LEU A 186 -5.62 10.32 28.18
N GLN A 187 -5.35 9.17 27.59
CA GLN A 187 -4.44 8.17 28.16
C GLN A 187 -3.01 8.70 28.29
N ILE A 188 -2.49 9.40 27.27
CA ILE A 188 -1.18 10.06 27.37
C ILE A 188 -1.19 11.16 28.43
N ALA A 189 -2.27 11.95 28.53
CA ALA A 189 -2.40 12.95 29.60
C ALA A 189 -2.33 12.29 30.99
N ALA A 190 -3.03 11.17 31.20
CA ALA A 190 -2.95 10.40 32.44
C ALA A 190 -1.54 9.86 32.72
N VAL A 191 -0.82 9.37 31.70
CA VAL A 191 0.60 8.98 31.81
C VAL A 191 1.43 10.16 32.31
N ARG A 192 1.27 11.35 31.75
CA ARG A 192 2.02 12.56 32.12
C ARG A 192 1.69 13.05 33.54
N GLU A 193 0.41 13.05 33.91
CA GLU A 193 -0.04 13.46 35.25
C GLU A 193 0.43 12.51 36.35
N SER A 194 0.45 11.21 36.05
CA SER A 194 0.96 10.19 36.98
C SER A 194 2.43 10.42 37.35
N PHE A 195 3.19 11.13 36.50
CA PHE A 195 4.56 11.52 36.78
C PHE A 195 4.66 12.72 37.72
N ILE A 196 3.82 13.74 37.51
CA ILE A 196 3.74 14.92 38.38
C ILE A 196 3.36 14.49 39.81
N ALA A 197 2.34 13.64 39.95
CA ALA A 197 1.91 13.11 41.25
C ALA A 197 2.99 12.24 41.94
N TRP A 198 3.87 11.58 41.17
CA TRP A 198 5.02 10.86 41.71
C TRP A 198 6.13 11.80 42.16
N ASN A 199 6.47 12.81 41.33
CA ASN A 199 7.47 13.81 41.69
C ASN A 199 7.04 14.65 42.89
N GLU A 200 5.78 15.05 43.02
CA GLU A 200 5.30 15.76 44.22
C GLU A 200 5.44 14.93 45.50
N LYS A 201 5.21 13.61 45.42
CA LYS A 201 5.43 12.69 46.55
C LYS A 201 6.91 12.45 46.87
N VAL A 202 7.81 12.67 45.91
CA VAL A 202 9.27 12.43 46.02
C VAL A 202 10.07 13.74 46.19
N ALA A 203 9.46 14.92 45.98
CA ALA A 203 10.07 16.25 45.97
C ALA A 203 10.54 16.81 47.33
N PHE A 204 10.96 15.94 48.25
CA PHE A 204 11.85 16.30 49.37
C PHE A 204 13.35 16.07 49.03
N GLY A 205 13.72 16.10 47.75
CA GLY A 205 15.10 15.94 47.27
C GLY A 205 15.55 17.05 46.30
N PRO A 206 16.86 17.31 46.16
CA PRO A 206 17.38 18.43 45.37
C PRO A 206 17.00 18.28 43.89
N ARG A 207 16.61 19.39 43.27
CA ARG A 207 16.29 19.52 41.83
C ARG A 207 17.53 19.22 40.98
N GLY A 208 17.81 17.93 40.78
CA GLY A 208 18.74 17.43 39.78
C GLY A 208 18.07 17.37 38.41
N ALA A 209 18.85 17.59 37.35
CA ALA A 209 18.43 17.61 35.96
C ALA A 209 17.37 16.54 35.63
N ARG A 210 16.30 16.95 34.92
CA ARG A 210 15.28 16.06 34.36
C ARG A 210 16.00 14.98 33.52
N LYS A 211 16.26 13.80 34.09
CA LYS A 211 16.59 12.62 33.29
C LYS A 211 15.40 12.37 32.38
N GLN A 212 15.66 12.12 31.10
CA GLN A 212 14.66 11.68 30.15
C GLN A 212 13.97 10.43 30.72
N ILE A 213 12.72 10.56 31.14
CA ILE A 213 11.97 9.49 31.80
C ILE A 213 11.39 8.60 30.72
N ASP A 214 11.65 7.30 30.83
CA ASP A 214 11.01 6.31 29.98
C ASP A 214 9.63 5.95 30.53
N PHE A 215 8.57 6.29 29.78
CA PHE A 215 7.18 6.01 30.13
C PHE A 215 6.67 4.67 29.58
N THR A 216 7.50 3.91 28.86
CA THR A 216 7.11 2.66 28.19
C THR A 216 6.29 1.72 29.07
N GLY A 217 6.73 1.46 30.30
CA GLY A 217 6.01 0.57 31.23
C GLY A 217 4.64 1.09 31.66
N ARG A 218 4.47 2.42 31.80
CA ARG A 218 3.18 3.03 32.16
C ARG A 218 2.24 3.10 30.97
N ILE A 219 2.79 3.38 29.78
CA ILE A 219 2.03 3.40 28.53
C ILE A 219 1.43 2.01 28.29
N ARG A 220 2.22 0.94 28.39
CA ARG A 220 1.70 -0.44 28.29
C ARG A 220 0.58 -0.73 29.30
N ALA A 221 0.74 -0.28 30.55
CA ALA A 221 -0.25 -0.53 31.59
C ALA A 221 -1.58 0.24 31.41
N ILE A 222 -1.55 1.45 30.84
CA ILE A 222 -2.74 2.30 30.68
C ILE A 222 -3.44 2.04 29.34
N LEU A 223 -2.68 1.76 28.28
CA LEU A 223 -3.20 1.55 26.93
C LEU A 223 -3.37 0.07 26.57
N ASP A 224 -3.07 -0.85 27.49
CA ASP A 224 -3.13 -2.31 27.29
C ASP A 224 -2.36 -2.80 26.04
N ILE A 225 -1.21 -2.15 25.79
CA ILE A 225 -0.29 -2.51 24.71
C ILE A 225 0.65 -3.62 25.19
N GLN A 226 0.74 -4.72 24.44
CA GLN A 226 1.62 -5.87 24.79
C GLN A 226 3.12 -5.56 24.65
#